data_AF-A0A925VTK7-F1
#
_entry.id   AF-A0A925VTK7-F1
#
_cell.length_a   1.000
_cell.length_b   1.000
_cell.length_c   1.000
_cell.angle_alpha   90.00
_cell.angle_beta   90.00
_cell.angle_gamma   90.00
#
_symmetry.space_group_name_H-M   'P 1'
#
loop_
_entity.id
_entity.type
_entity.pdbx_description
1 polymer ?
#
loop_
_entity_poly.entity_id
_entity_poly.type
_entity_poly.pdbx_seq_one_letter_code
_entity_poly.pdbx_strand_id
1 'polypeptide(L)'
;MKFRIFLILLSSLPALSRAQPAKPARPTPAVYFQQEVNYSIDVTLDDKTHQLTGREELTYVNNSPAALAFIWFHLWPNAYRDNTTAFARQQLRNGDRKFQFAKAADWGFIDGLDFKVNGQAAKLEVDPQNPDIAKLVLPQRLAAGASATISTPFRVQLPASFSRLGHVGQSYQLTQWYPKPAVYDRRGWHPMPYLNQGEFYSEFGSFDVSITLPTNYTVGATGELQNPDERARLDALATATALKTTAQDFGTDLTFPASDATTKTLRYKQDRVHDFAWFADKRFNVLKGSVTLPSGRAVTSWVLFTNKEAEKWTKGLRDVNDALTYYSQWVGEYPYSAATAVDGALSAGSGMEYPMVTVTEPAAIV
;
A
#
# COMPACT_ATOMS: atom_id res chain seq x y z
N MET A 1 8.88 -95.33 -12.51
CA MET A 1 8.41 -93.98 -12.90
C MET A 1 6.90 -93.90 -12.71
N LYS A 2 6.44 -93.22 -11.65
CA LYS A 2 5.02 -92.90 -11.41
C LYS A 2 4.95 -91.48 -10.85
N PHE A 3 4.39 -90.56 -11.64
CA PHE A 3 4.15 -89.17 -11.27
C PHE A 3 2.93 -89.09 -10.33
N ARG A 4 3.05 -88.33 -9.23
CA ARG A 4 1.94 -87.96 -8.34
C ARG A 4 1.49 -86.54 -8.66
N ILE A 5 0.22 -86.39 -9.02
CA ILE A 5 -0.50 -85.13 -9.21
C ILE A 5 -1.10 -84.73 -7.86
N PHE A 6 -0.84 -83.51 -7.38
CA PHE A 6 -1.47 -82.96 -6.18
C PHE A 6 -2.65 -82.07 -6.59
N LEU A 7 -3.83 -82.43 -6.09
CA LEU A 7 -5.10 -81.72 -6.24
C LEU A 7 -5.14 -80.60 -5.18
N ILE A 8 -5.32 -79.34 -5.58
CA ILE A 8 -5.52 -78.21 -4.65
C ILE A 8 -7.03 -77.98 -4.53
N LEU A 9 -7.59 -78.18 -3.33
CA LEU A 9 -8.93 -77.76 -2.97
C LEU A 9 -8.96 -76.23 -2.78
N LEU A 10 -9.83 -75.53 -3.52
CA LEU A 10 -10.23 -74.17 -3.21
C LEU A 10 -11.35 -74.20 -2.15
N SER A 11 -11.09 -73.68 -0.96
CA SER A 11 -12.11 -73.34 0.04
C SER A 11 -12.63 -71.92 -0.20
N SER A 12 -13.95 -71.78 -0.28
CA SER A 12 -14.66 -70.52 -0.41
C SER A 12 -14.68 -69.75 0.93
N LEU A 13 -14.11 -68.54 0.94
CA LEU A 13 -14.23 -67.58 2.04
C LEU A 13 -15.44 -66.66 1.82
N PRO A 14 -16.22 -66.31 2.86
CA PRO A 14 -17.34 -65.39 2.73
C PRO A 14 -16.84 -63.95 2.57
N ALA A 15 -17.45 -63.21 1.63
CA ALA A 15 -17.15 -61.80 1.44
C ALA A 15 -17.73 -60.97 2.60
N LEU A 16 -16.88 -60.53 3.53
CA LEU A 16 -17.22 -59.43 4.44
C LEU A 16 -17.19 -58.12 3.65
N SER A 17 -18.35 -57.56 3.35
CA SER A 17 -18.50 -56.18 2.90
C SER A 17 -18.10 -55.25 4.04
N ARG A 18 -16.89 -54.67 3.96
CA ARG A 18 -16.45 -53.61 4.85
C ARG A 18 -17.14 -52.32 4.40
N ALA A 19 -18.14 -51.86 5.15
CA ALA A 19 -18.70 -50.52 4.93
C ALA A 19 -17.57 -49.48 5.02
N GLN A 20 -17.38 -48.70 3.95
CA GLN A 20 -16.48 -47.57 3.96
C GLN A 20 -16.89 -46.60 5.08
N PRO A 21 -15.96 -46.11 5.92
CA PRO A 21 -16.29 -45.05 6.86
C PRO A 21 -16.81 -43.85 6.07
N ALA A 22 -17.92 -43.27 6.54
CA ALA A 22 -18.52 -42.10 5.92
C ALA A 22 -17.45 -41.02 5.73
N LYS A 23 -17.36 -40.48 4.52
CA LYS A 23 -16.53 -39.32 4.20
C LYS A 23 -16.87 -38.24 5.24
N PRO A 24 -15.88 -37.65 5.95
CA PRO A 24 -16.17 -36.58 6.88
C PRO A 24 -16.96 -35.50 6.16
N ALA A 25 -18.06 -35.07 6.75
CA ALA A 25 -18.88 -33.99 6.20
C ALA A 25 -17.95 -32.81 5.90
N ARG A 26 -17.99 -32.32 4.66
CA ARG A 26 -17.24 -31.13 4.27
C ARG A 26 -17.69 -30.02 5.23
N PRO A 27 -16.81 -29.36 6.00
CA PRO A 27 -17.22 -28.28 6.87
C PRO A 27 -17.99 -27.28 6.01
N THR A 28 -19.18 -26.90 6.46
CA THR A 28 -19.96 -25.84 5.83
C THR A 28 -19.03 -24.66 5.61
N PRO A 29 -18.89 -24.12 4.38
CA PRO A 29 -18.03 -22.98 4.16
C PRO A 29 -18.41 -21.89 5.15
N ALA A 30 -17.47 -21.46 5.98
CA ALA A 30 -17.68 -20.28 6.81
C ALA A 30 -18.14 -19.15 5.88
N VAL A 31 -19.24 -18.49 6.24
CA VAL A 31 -19.76 -17.35 5.48
C VAL A 31 -18.64 -16.35 5.30
N TYR A 32 -18.37 -15.97 4.04
CA TYR A 32 -17.33 -14.99 3.75
C TYR A 32 -17.72 -13.64 4.34
N PHE A 33 -16.75 -12.98 4.99
CA PHE A 33 -16.84 -11.61 5.45
C PHE A 33 -15.50 -10.90 5.18
N GLN A 34 -15.56 -9.58 5.07
CA GLN A 34 -14.43 -8.66 4.96
C GLN A 34 -14.73 -7.46 5.83
N GLN A 35 -13.76 -6.96 6.57
CA GLN A 35 -13.97 -5.79 7.42
C GLN A 35 -13.98 -4.54 6.56
N GLU A 36 -14.55 -3.47 7.09
CA GLU A 36 -14.52 -2.16 6.44
C GLU A 36 -13.75 -1.18 7.32
N VAL A 37 -12.83 -0.43 6.70
CA VAL A 37 -12.00 0.58 7.38
C VAL A 37 -12.10 1.92 6.67
N ASN A 38 -12.67 2.91 7.33
CA ASN A 38 -12.90 4.24 6.75
C ASN A 38 -12.05 5.29 7.45
N TYR A 39 -11.06 5.82 6.76
CA TYR A 39 -10.03 6.72 7.29
C TYR A 39 -10.31 8.19 7.00
N SER A 40 -10.03 9.02 7.99
CA SER A 40 -9.73 10.44 7.86
C SER A 40 -8.32 10.68 8.39
N ILE A 41 -7.41 11.17 7.56
CA ILE A 41 -6.01 11.38 7.94
C ILE A 41 -5.58 12.80 7.58
N ASP A 42 -5.08 13.54 8.57
CA ASP A 42 -4.41 14.81 8.36
C ASP A 42 -2.91 14.61 8.64
N VAL A 43 -2.06 14.93 7.67
CA VAL A 43 -0.61 14.77 7.78
C VAL A 43 0.13 16.00 7.26
N THR A 44 1.23 16.35 7.90
CA THR A 44 2.14 17.42 7.50
C THR A 44 3.53 16.85 7.27
N LEU A 45 4.13 17.19 6.13
CA LEU A 45 5.52 16.90 5.80
C LEU A 45 6.42 18.07 6.22
N ASP A 46 7.40 17.77 7.09
CA ASP A 46 8.58 18.59 7.28
C ASP A 46 9.70 18.04 6.39
N ASP A 47 9.95 18.73 5.29
CA ASP A 47 10.90 18.34 4.27
C ASP A 47 12.36 18.71 4.61
N LYS A 48 12.60 19.44 5.70
CA LYS A 48 13.94 19.77 6.21
C LYS A 48 14.45 18.68 7.13
N THR A 49 13.54 18.09 7.91
CA THR A 49 13.86 17.03 8.88
C THR A 49 13.40 15.64 8.44
N HIS A 50 12.78 15.53 7.26
CA HIS A 50 12.24 14.30 6.69
C HIS A 50 11.28 13.59 7.66
N GLN A 51 10.33 14.35 8.20
CA GLN A 51 9.35 13.86 9.18
C GLN A 51 7.92 14.09 8.70
N LEU A 52 7.05 13.13 9.00
CA LEU A 52 5.60 13.31 8.96
C LEU A 52 5.08 13.51 10.38
N THR A 53 4.21 14.49 10.59
CA THR A 53 3.39 14.59 11.79
C THR A 53 1.93 14.53 11.37
N GLY A 54 1.16 13.64 11.96
CA GLY A 54 -0.22 13.43 11.56
C GLY A 54 -1.13 12.96 12.68
N ARG A 55 -2.40 12.90 12.32
CA ARG A 55 -3.46 12.29 13.12
C ARG A 55 -4.33 11.50 12.18
N GLU A 56 -4.64 10.28 12.58
CA GLU A 56 -5.66 9.48 11.93
C GLU A 56 -6.87 9.29 12.83
N GLU A 57 -8.02 9.20 12.19
CA GLU A 57 -9.24 8.63 12.72
C GLU A 57 -9.74 7.60 11.70
N LEU A 58 -10.05 6.39 12.16
CA LEU A 58 -10.62 5.34 11.33
C LEU A 58 -11.88 4.77 11.98
N THR A 59 -12.93 4.59 11.18
CA THR A 59 -14.09 3.80 11.58
C THR A 59 -13.87 2.37 11.13
N TYR A 60 -13.78 1.45 12.09
CA TYR A 60 -13.68 0.01 11.85
C TYR A 60 -15.06 -0.63 12.00
N VAL A 61 -15.57 -1.27 10.94
CA VAL A 61 -16.85 -2.01 10.96
C VAL A 61 -16.57 -3.49 11.08
N ASN A 62 -17.05 -4.12 12.16
CA ASN A 62 -16.89 -5.55 12.39
C ASN A 62 -17.94 -6.34 11.63
N ASN A 63 -17.61 -6.79 10.43
CA ASN A 63 -18.47 -7.66 9.62
C ASN A 63 -18.31 -9.16 9.95
N SER A 64 -17.46 -9.50 10.91
CA SER A 64 -17.34 -10.90 11.35
C SER A 64 -18.51 -11.32 12.23
N PRO A 65 -18.80 -12.63 12.34
CA PRO A 65 -19.81 -13.13 13.29
C PRO A 65 -19.34 -13.11 14.76
N ALA A 66 -18.08 -12.75 15.02
CA ALA A 66 -17.49 -12.79 16.35
C ALA A 66 -17.40 -11.38 16.97
N ALA A 67 -17.56 -11.29 18.29
CA ALA A 67 -17.23 -10.07 19.01
C ALA A 67 -15.72 -9.96 19.19
N LEU A 68 -15.13 -8.83 18.80
CA LEU A 68 -13.68 -8.59 18.86
C LEU A 68 -13.31 -7.93 20.19
N ALA A 69 -12.29 -8.46 20.87
CA ALA A 69 -11.75 -7.85 22.11
C ALA A 69 -10.51 -6.98 21.85
N PHE A 70 -9.90 -7.11 20.68
CA PHE A 70 -8.72 -6.38 20.26
C PHE A 70 -8.70 -6.30 18.74
N ILE A 71 -7.92 -5.37 18.20
CA ILE A 71 -7.62 -5.26 16.77
C ILE A 71 -6.10 -5.24 16.62
N TRP A 72 -5.54 -6.05 15.74
CA TRP A 72 -4.12 -5.96 15.41
C TRP A 72 -3.87 -4.80 14.45
N PHE A 73 -2.77 -4.09 14.66
CA PHE A 73 -2.28 -3.00 13.83
C PHE A 73 -0.87 -3.32 13.33
N HIS A 74 -0.62 -2.97 12.09
CA HIS A 74 0.69 -2.82 11.49
C HIS A 74 1.19 -1.39 11.74
N LEU A 75 2.44 -1.30 12.18
CA LEU A 75 3.22 -0.08 12.42
C LEU A 75 4.48 -0.14 11.55
N TRP A 76 4.31 -0.41 10.25
CA TRP A 76 5.38 -0.77 9.33
C TRP A 76 6.55 0.23 9.19
N PRO A 77 6.45 1.54 9.50
CA PRO A 77 7.65 2.37 9.58
C PRO A 77 8.67 1.85 10.61
N ASN A 78 8.24 1.15 11.66
CA ASN A 78 9.14 0.53 12.64
C ASN A 78 9.99 -0.62 12.07
N ALA A 79 9.73 -1.09 10.85
CA ALA A 79 10.59 -2.05 10.18
C ALA A 79 11.99 -1.49 9.87
N TYR A 80 12.10 -0.16 9.77
CA TYR A 80 13.34 0.56 9.46
C TYR A 80 14.06 1.08 10.72
N ARG A 81 13.61 0.71 11.92
CA ARG A 81 14.05 1.34 13.17
C ARG A 81 15.45 0.94 13.63
N ASP A 82 15.88 -0.27 13.28
CA ASP A 82 17.17 -0.85 13.63
C ASP A 82 17.44 -2.14 12.83
N ASN A 83 18.63 -2.71 13.02
CA ASN A 83 19.09 -3.92 12.34
C ASN A 83 18.51 -5.25 12.85
N THR A 84 17.60 -5.21 13.82
CA THR A 84 17.01 -6.41 14.44
C THR A 84 15.65 -6.77 13.87
N THR A 85 15.05 -5.94 13.01
CA THR A 85 13.71 -6.18 12.47
C THR A 85 13.65 -7.34 11.48
N ALA A 86 12.44 -7.83 11.18
CA ALA A 86 12.24 -8.86 10.16
C ALA A 86 12.74 -8.40 8.78
N PHE A 87 12.46 -7.15 8.41
CA PHE A 87 12.98 -6.49 7.22
C PHE A 87 14.51 -6.49 7.17
N ALA A 88 15.17 -6.00 8.21
CA ALA A 88 16.64 -5.92 8.27
C ALA A 88 17.30 -7.31 8.12
N ARG A 89 16.75 -8.31 8.81
CA ARG A 89 17.19 -9.70 8.68
C ARG A 89 16.95 -10.25 7.27
N GLN A 90 15.86 -9.89 6.60
CA GLN A 90 15.58 -10.32 5.23
C GLN A 90 16.57 -9.69 4.23
N GLN A 91 16.83 -8.39 4.34
CA GLN A 91 17.82 -7.70 3.51
C GLN A 91 19.19 -8.40 3.59
N LEU A 92 19.62 -8.72 4.82
CA LEU A 92 20.86 -9.46 5.05
C LEU A 92 20.85 -10.86 4.43
N ARG A 93 19.77 -11.62 4.59
CA ARG A 93 19.64 -12.95 3.96
C ARG A 93 19.68 -12.88 2.43
N ASN A 94 19.20 -11.78 1.85
CA ASN A 94 19.23 -11.52 0.41
C ASN A 94 20.58 -11.00 -0.08
N GLY A 95 21.55 -10.79 0.81
CA GLY A 95 22.86 -10.24 0.47
C GLY A 95 22.91 -8.72 0.34
N ASP A 96 21.80 -8.00 0.58
CA ASP A 96 21.78 -6.54 0.60
C ASP A 96 22.19 -6.02 1.98
N ARG A 97 23.36 -5.40 2.05
CA ARG A 97 23.95 -4.85 3.28
C ARG A 97 23.77 -3.34 3.42
N LYS A 98 23.08 -2.65 2.50
CA LYS A 98 22.89 -1.19 2.58
C LYS A 98 22.26 -0.78 3.91
N PHE A 99 21.18 -1.46 4.29
CA PHE A 99 20.48 -1.18 5.55
C PHE A 99 21.32 -1.55 6.78
N GLN A 100 22.10 -2.64 6.72
CA GLN A 100 22.99 -3.07 7.80
C GLN A 100 23.97 -1.96 8.22
N PHE A 101 24.50 -1.24 7.23
CA PHE A 101 25.47 -0.16 7.43
C PHE A 101 24.84 1.24 7.47
N ALA A 102 23.51 1.33 7.49
CA ALA A 102 22.80 2.60 7.61
C ALA A 102 23.15 3.29 8.94
N LYS A 103 23.27 4.62 8.90
CA LYS A 103 23.45 5.42 10.12
C LYS A 103 22.09 5.64 10.78
N ALA A 104 22.10 6.00 12.07
CA ALA A 104 20.86 6.30 12.79
C ALA A 104 20.01 7.40 12.12
N ALA A 105 20.64 8.35 11.42
CA ALA A 105 19.95 9.40 10.67
C ALA A 105 19.24 8.90 9.39
N ASP A 106 19.62 7.71 8.89
CA ASP A 106 18.99 7.09 7.73
C ASP A 106 17.85 6.15 8.13
N TRP A 107 17.73 5.81 9.41
CA TRP A 107 16.66 4.93 9.92
C TRP A 107 15.31 5.63 9.99
N GLY A 108 14.25 4.83 9.99
CA GLY A 108 12.87 5.31 10.06
C GLY A 108 12.09 4.58 11.14
N PHE A 109 11.05 5.21 11.65
CA PHE A 109 10.19 4.65 12.69
C PHE A 109 8.90 5.47 12.81
N ILE A 110 7.90 4.90 13.48
CA ILE A 110 6.67 5.59 13.87
C ILE A 110 6.55 5.61 15.39
N ASP A 111 6.27 6.79 15.94
CA ASP A 111 6.06 7.02 17.37
C ASP A 111 5.01 8.11 17.65
N GLY A 112 4.92 8.56 18.90
CA GLY A 112 3.92 9.56 19.32
C GLY A 112 2.48 9.03 19.31
N LEU A 113 2.31 7.71 19.33
CA LEU A 113 1.00 7.04 19.30
C LEU A 113 0.26 7.20 20.64
N ASP A 114 -1.02 7.59 20.57
CA ASP A 114 -1.96 7.69 21.69
C ASP A 114 -3.34 7.21 21.21
N PHE A 115 -3.48 5.88 21.12
CA PHE A 115 -4.69 5.26 20.59
C PHE A 115 -5.89 5.48 21.51
N LYS A 116 -6.99 5.89 20.90
CA LYS A 116 -8.31 5.98 21.53
C LYS A 116 -9.32 5.18 20.73
N VAL A 117 -10.25 4.53 21.41
CA VAL A 117 -11.39 3.81 20.84
C VAL A 117 -12.65 4.46 21.39
N ASN A 118 -13.49 5.02 20.52
CA ASN A 118 -14.68 5.80 20.87
C ASN A 118 -14.36 6.90 21.90
N GLY A 119 -13.21 7.57 21.73
CA GLY A 119 -12.72 8.62 22.63
C GLY A 119 -12.08 8.13 23.95
N GLN A 120 -12.14 6.84 24.26
CA GLN A 120 -11.53 6.26 25.46
C GLN A 120 -10.11 5.79 25.16
N ALA A 121 -9.16 6.06 26.07
CA ALA A 121 -7.79 5.58 25.94
C ALA A 121 -7.77 4.05 25.83
N ALA A 122 -7.02 3.53 24.86
CA ALA A 122 -6.92 2.12 24.57
C ALA A 122 -5.47 1.67 24.66
N LYS A 123 -5.25 0.49 25.25
CA LYS A 123 -3.89 -0.03 25.47
C LYS A 123 -3.36 -0.63 24.17
N LEU A 124 -2.18 -0.18 23.76
CA LEU A 124 -1.43 -0.76 22.65
C LEU A 124 -0.36 -1.72 23.20
N GLU A 125 -0.38 -2.99 22.77
CA GLU A 125 0.59 -4.01 23.14
C GLU A 125 1.46 -4.36 21.92
N VAL A 126 2.67 -3.82 21.86
CA VAL A 126 3.62 -4.09 20.76
C VAL A 126 4.11 -5.54 20.82
N ASP A 127 4.21 -6.20 19.67
CA ASP A 127 4.76 -7.55 19.58
C ASP A 127 6.26 -7.54 19.96
N PRO A 128 6.72 -8.40 20.89
CA PRO A 128 8.11 -8.38 21.35
C PRO A 128 9.16 -8.72 20.29
N GLN A 129 8.77 -9.42 19.22
CA GLN A 129 9.69 -9.87 18.17
C GLN A 129 9.62 -9.00 16.91
N ASN A 130 8.47 -8.33 16.71
CA ASN A 130 8.14 -7.57 15.52
C ASN A 130 7.59 -6.20 15.96
N PRO A 131 8.45 -5.18 16.15
CA PRO A 131 8.06 -3.86 16.68
C PRO A 131 7.15 -3.06 15.74
N ASP A 132 6.95 -3.56 14.52
CA ASP A 132 6.04 -3.09 13.50
C ASP A 132 4.66 -3.80 13.52
N ILE A 133 4.37 -4.54 14.58
CA ILE A 133 3.07 -5.15 14.85
C ILE A 133 2.66 -4.79 16.29
N ALA A 134 1.40 -4.40 16.47
CA ALA A 134 0.86 -4.13 17.79
C ALA A 134 -0.61 -4.54 17.93
N LYS A 135 -1.01 -4.97 19.12
CA LYS A 135 -2.39 -5.33 19.45
C LYS A 135 -3.04 -4.20 20.22
N LEU A 136 -4.06 -3.59 19.62
CA LEU A 136 -4.88 -2.59 20.27
C LEU A 136 -5.99 -3.28 21.07
N VAL A 137 -5.92 -3.22 22.40
CA VAL A 137 -6.94 -3.79 23.30
C VAL A 137 -8.14 -2.84 23.33
N LEU A 138 -9.31 -3.34 22.94
CA LEU A 138 -10.52 -2.53 22.93
C LEU A 138 -11.06 -2.36 24.37
N PRO A 139 -11.39 -1.14 24.82
CA PRO A 139 -12.01 -0.92 26.13
C PRO A 139 -13.33 -1.67 26.30
N GLN A 140 -14.06 -1.85 25.20
CA GLN A 140 -15.28 -2.65 25.11
C GLN A 140 -15.20 -3.57 23.90
N ARG A 141 -15.74 -4.79 24.02
CA ARG A 141 -15.79 -5.72 22.89
C ARG A 141 -16.63 -5.14 21.76
N LEU A 142 -16.10 -5.16 20.54
CA LEU A 142 -16.80 -4.74 19.34
C LEU A 142 -17.69 -5.88 18.84
N ALA A 143 -19.00 -5.77 19.01
CA ALA A 143 -19.97 -6.79 18.60
C ALA A 143 -19.99 -7.00 17.07
N ALA A 144 -20.52 -8.14 16.63
CA ALA A 144 -20.77 -8.39 15.21
C ALA A 144 -21.74 -7.35 14.64
N GLY A 145 -21.42 -6.80 13.47
CA GLY A 145 -22.16 -5.73 12.80
C GLY A 145 -22.00 -4.34 13.42
N ALA A 146 -21.29 -4.20 14.54
CA ALA A 146 -21.04 -2.91 15.17
C ALA A 146 -19.78 -2.24 14.61
N SER A 147 -19.66 -0.93 14.83
CA SER A 147 -18.48 -0.15 14.48
C SER A 147 -17.82 0.50 15.69
N ALA A 148 -16.54 0.82 15.56
CA ALA A 148 -15.78 1.63 16.51
C ALA A 148 -14.96 2.69 15.78
N THR A 149 -14.91 3.90 16.34
CA THR A 149 -14.01 4.96 15.90
C THR A 149 -12.70 4.81 16.65
N ILE A 150 -11.60 4.62 15.93
CA ILE A 150 -10.25 4.48 16.48
C ILE A 150 -9.45 5.69 16.01
N SER A 151 -8.72 6.35 16.90
CA SER A 151 -7.93 7.52 16.54
C SER A 151 -6.57 7.50 17.23
N THR A 152 -5.53 7.99 16.56
CA THR A 152 -4.22 8.21 17.18
C THR A 152 -3.51 9.38 16.49
N PRO A 153 -2.80 10.26 17.24
CA PRO A 153 -1.71 11.02 16.65
C PRO A 153 -0.57 10.07 16.27
N PHE A 154 0.28 10.51 15.37
CA PHE A 154 1.52 9.80 15.06
C PHE A 154 2.57 10.76 14.50
N ARG A 155 3.84 10.37 14.66
CA ARG A 155 4.97 10.96 13.97
C ARG A 155 5.74 9.84 13.26
N VAL A 156 6.15 10.09 12.03
CA VAL A 156 7.03 9.19 11.28
C VAL A 156 8.34 9.90 11.00
N GLN A 157 9.44 9.32 11.45
CA GLN A 157 10.75 9.63 10.89
C GLN A 157 10.90 8.84 9.60
N LEU A 158 11.05 9.53 8.47
CA LEU A 158 11.18 8.86 7.18
C LEU A 158 12.60 8.29 7.05
N PRO A 159 12.74 7.00 6.68
CA PRO A 159 14.04 6.42 6.40
C PRO A 159 14.61 6.94 5.07
N ALA A 160 15.92 6.81 4.89
CA ALA A 160 16.49 6.84 3.54
C ALA A 160 15.88 5.72 2.68
N SER A 161 15.98 5.84 1.34
CA SER A 161 15.43 4.82 0.45
C SER A 161 16.18 3.48 0.57
N PHE A 162 15.57 2.54 1.29
CA PHE A 162 16.00 1.14 1.40
C PHE A 162 14.99 0.15 0.80
N SER A 163 13.73 0.55 0.69
CA SER A 163 12.65 -0.27 0.16
C SER A 163 11.52 0.63 -0.38
N ARG A 164 10.25 0.42 0.00
CA ARG A 164 9.07 1.09 -0.56
C ARG A 164 8.71 2.40 0.16
N LEU A 165 9.01 2.54 1.45
CA LEU A 165 8.91 3.79 2.22
C LEU A 165 10.27 4.48 2.30
N GLY A 166 10.32 5.80 2.13
CA GLY A 166 11.50 6.60 2.41
C GLY A 166 11.65 7.84 1.53
N HIS A 167 12.89 8.31 1.41
CA HIS A 167 13.23 9.47 0.58
C HIS A 167 14.65 9.38 -0.02
N VAL A 168 14.86 10.16 -1.09
CA VAL A 168 16.18 10.51 -1.62
C VAL A 168 16.24 12.02 -1.74
N GLY A 169 17.07 12.65 -0.91
CA GLY A 169 17.03 14.11 -0.74
C GLY A 169 15.61 14.53 -0.37
N GLN A 170 15.04 15.45 -1.14
CA GLN A 170 13.69 15.99 -0.95
C GLN A 170 12.65 15.41 -1.93
N SER A 171 12.91 14.20 -2.43
CA SER A 171 11.97 13.36 -3.19
C SER A 171 11.44 12.26 -2.25
N TYR A 172 10.12 12.17 -2.11
CA TYR A 172 9.49 11.32 -1.09
C TYR A 172 8.60 10.24 -1.71
N GLN A 173 8.67 9.05 -1.14
CA GLN A 173 7.84 7.88 -1.44
C GLN A 173 7.17 7.41 -0.14
N LEU A 174 5.91 7.82 0.04
CA LEU A 174 5.18 7.62 1.28
C LEU A 174 4.20 6.48 1.08
N THR A 175 4.68 5.30 1.42
CA THR A 175 3.93 4.04 1.38
C THR A 175 3.99 3.42 2.77
N GLN A 176 2.93 2.72 3.21
CA GLN A 176 2.93 2.06 4.53
C GLN A 176 3.29 3.02 5.69
N TRP A 177 2.87 4.28 5.58
CA TRP A 177 3.36 5.40 6.40
C TRP A 177 2.44 5.76 7.58
N TYR A 178 1.32 5.08 7.75
CA TYR A 178 0.33 5.31 8.81
C TYR A 178 0.00 3.98 9.52
N PRO A 179 -0.50 4.02 10.77
CA PRO A 179 -0.97 2.80 11.45
C PRO A 179 -2.14 2.16 10.69
N LYS A 180 -2.07 0.85 10.46
CA LYS A 180 -3.08 0.14 9.64
C LYS A 180 -3.58 -1.11 10.34
N PRO A 181 -4.89 -1.36 10.48
CA PRO A 181 -5.39 -2.62 11.00
C PRO A 181 -4.94 -3.80 10.12
N ALA A 182 -4.49 -4.87 10.77
CA ALA A 182 -4.26 -6.14 10.11
C ALA A 182 -5.61 -6.76 9.71
N VAL A 183 -5.62 -7.55 8.63
CA VAL A 183 -6.84 -8.20 8.17
C VAL A 183 -7.37 -9.19 9.21
N TYR A 184 -8.69 -9.19 9.43
CA TYR A 184 -9.40 -10.22 10.16
C TYR A 184 -10.41 -10.91 9.22
N ASP A 185 -10.11 -12.15 8.85
CA ASP A 185 -10.95 -12.95 7.97
C ASP A 185 -11.36 -14.28 8.63
N ARG A 186 -11.98 -15.18 7.84
CA ARG A 186 -12.42 -16.51 8.29
C ARG A 186 -11.33 -17.40 8.89
N ARG A 187 -10.05 -17.09 8.68
CA ARG A 187 -8.87 -17.79 9.26
C ARG A 187 -8.31 -17.09 10.50
N GLY A 188 -8.90 -15.97 10.90
CA GLY A 188 -8.47 -15.17 12.04
C GLY A 188 -7.69 -13.93 11.61
N TRP A 189 -6.84 -13.45 12.52
CA TRP A 189 -6.03 -12.27 12.31
C TRP A 189 -4.77 -12.59 11.49
N HIS A 190 -4.37 -11.64 10.64
CA HIS A 190 -3.16 -11.72 9.82
C HIS A 190 -2.13 -10.63 10.20
N PRO A 191 -1.64 -10.57 11.45
CA PRO A 191 -0.54 -9.68 11.80
C PRO A 191 0.75 -10.18 11.13
N MET A 192 1.45 -9.30 10.43
CA MET A 192 2.68 -9.67 9.72
C MET A 192 3.67 -8.51 9.75
N PRO A 193 4.97 -8.81 9.95
CA PRO A 193 5.97 -7.78 9.90
C PRO A 193 6.19 -7.36 8.45
N TYR A 194 6.63 -6.13 8.25
CA TYR A 194 7.05 -5.65 6.94
C TYR A 194 8.28 -6.44 6.47
N LEU A 195 8.24 -6.80 5.20
CA LEU A 195 9.32 -7.44 4.46
C LEU A 195 9.49 -6.69 3.15
N ASN A 196 10.71 -6.74 2.59
CA ASN A 196 11.00 -6.19 1.28
C ASN A 196 10.36 -7.02 0.15
N GLN A 197 10.22 -8.33 0.36
CA GLN A 197 9.56 -9.24 -0.57
C GLN A 197 8.14 -9.56 -0.10
N GLY A 198 7.20 -9.54 -1.04
CA GLY A 198 5.80 -9.92 -0.82
C GLY A 198 4.83 -8.77 -1.02
N GLU A 199 3.55 -9.15 -1.01
CA GLU A 199 2.43 -8.22 -1.12
C GLU A 199 1.77 -7.93 0.22
N PHE A 200 1.07 -6.79 0.28
CA PHE A 200 0.40 -6.33 1.48
C PHE A 200 -1.05 -6.84 1.51
N TYR A 201 -1.46 -7.42 2.63
CA TYR A 201 -2.83 -7.86 2.86
C TYR A 201 -3.51 -6.88 3.82
N SER A 202 -4.42 -6.07 3.28
CA SER A 202 -5.07 -4.95 3.99
C SER A 202 -6.59 -5.00 3.80
N GLU A 203 -7.32 -4.46 4.78
CA GLU A 203 -8.77 -4.30 4.68
C GLU A 203 -9.12 -3.21 3.65
N PHE A 204 -10.32 -3.31 3.06
CA PHE A 204 -10.84 -2.30 2.14
C PHE A 204 -11.67 -1.26 2.88
N GLY A 205 -11.68 -0.04 2.36
CA GLY A 205 -12.69 0.94 2.72
C GLY A 205 -12.41 2.29 2.06
N SER A 206 -12.72 3.37 2.76
CA SER A 206 -12.57 4.74 2.23
C SER A 206 -11.45 5.52 2.91
N PHE A 207 -10.92 6.49 2.18
CA PHE A 207 -9.85 7.38 2.60
C PHE A 207 -10.24 8.82 2.29
N ASP A 208 -10.10 9.69 3.29
CA ASP A 208 -10.16 11.14 3.19
C ASP A 208 -8.86 11.69 3.79
N VAL A 209 -7.92 12.06 2.94
CA VAL A 209 -6.54 12.35 3.36
C VAL A 209 -6.16 13.77 3.00
N SER A 210 -5.79 14.57 3.99
CA SER A 210 -5.22 15.91 3.84
C SER A 210 -3.72 15.89 4.03
N ILE A 211 -2.97 16.34 3.03
CA ILE A 211 -1.50 16.38 3.01
C ILE A 211 -1.05 17.83 2.98
N THR A 212 -0.36 18.27 4.03
CA THR A 212 0.20 19.62 4.14
C THR A 212 1.70 19.60 3.88
N LEU A 213 2.17 20.43 2.94
CA LEU A 213 3.57 20.48 2.49
C LEU A 213 3.88 21.83 1.82
N PRO A 214 5.16 22.18 1.56
CA PRO A 214 5.52 23.42 0.88
C PRO A 214 4.84 23.59 -0.48
N THR A 215 4.49 24.83 -0.84
CA THR A 215 3.61 25.13 -1.99
C THR A 215 4.14 24.64 -3.34
N ASN A 216 5.46 24.60 -3.52
CA ASN A 216 6.11 24.18 -4.76
C ASN A 216 6.23 22.67 -4.97
N TYR A 217 5.77 21.82 -4.03
CA TYR A 217 5.68 20.39 -4.29
C TYR A 217 4.56 20.03 -5.27
N THR A 218 4.83 19.05 -6.12
CA THR A 218 3.82 18.35 -6.91
C THR A 218 3.64 16.95 -6.33
N VAL A 219 2.39 16.51 -6.19
CA VAL A 219 2.02 15.26 -5.52
C VAL A 219 1.24 14.35 -6.44
N GLY A 220 1.69 13.11 -6.59
CA GLY A 220 0.92 11.99 -7.14
C GLY A 220 0.47 11.09 -5.99
N ALA A 221 -0.81 10.78 -5.89
CA ALA A 221 -1.35 10.05 -4.74
C ALA A 221 -2.51 9.13 -5.14
N THR A 222 -2.82 8.18 -4.26
CA THR A 222 -4.09 7.47 -4.25
C THR A 222 -5.24 8.47 -4.10
N GLY A 223 -6.32 8.25 -4.85
CA GLY A 223 -7.55 9.00 -4.72
C GLY A 223 -7.64 10.26 -5.57
N GLU A 224 -8.85 10.82 -5.57
CA GLU A 224 -9.18 12.00 -6.34
C GLU A 224 -8.78 13.27 -5.58
N LEU A 225 -7.92 14.09 -6.18
CA LEU A 225 -7.56 15.41 -5.68
C LEU A 225 -8.80 16.31 -5.64
N GLN A 226 -9.15 16.86 -4.48
CA GLN A 226 -10.35 17.65 -4.25
C GLN A 226 -10.17 19.15 -4.49
N ASN A 227 -8.94 19.68 -4.42
CA ASN A 227 -8.64 21.11 -4.55
C ASN A 227 -8.70 21.58 -6.02
N PRO A 228 -9.65 22.46 -6.41
CA PRO A 228 -9.77 22.96 -7.79
C PRO A 228 -8.52 23.72 -8.28
N ASP A 229 -7.95 24.56 -7.43
CA ASP A 229 -6.79 25.38 -7.80
C ASP A 229 -5.55 24.53 -8.07
N GLU A 230 -5.34 23.46 -7.27
CA GLU A 230 -4.24 22.54 -7.51
C GLU A 230 -4.46 21.70 -8.79
N ARG A 231 -5.70 21.30 -9.09
CA ARG A 231 -6.02 20.65 -10.38
C ARG A 231 -5.70 21.57 -11.56
N ALA A 232 -6.07 22.85 -11.48
CA ALA A 232 -5.73 23.84 -12.51
C ALA A 232 -4.21 24.02 -12.65
N ARG A 233 -3.46 23.99 -11.54
CA ARG A 233 -2.00 24.02 -11.55
C ARG A 233 -1.41 22.79 -12.25
N LEU A 234 -1.93 21.59 -11.97
CA LEU A 234 -1.50 20.35 -12.63
C LEU A 234 -1.81 20.37 -14.14
N ASP A 235 -2.96 20.92 -14.54
CA ASP A 235 -3.33 21.09 -15.95
C ASP A 235 -2.38 22.05 -16.69
N ALA A 236 -1.98 23.14 -16.03
CA ALA A 236 -1.00 24.07 -16.57
C ALA A 236 0.39 23.40 -16.72
N LEU A 237 0.83 22.62 -15.72
CA LEU A 237 2.06 21.83 -15.82
C LEU A 237 1.99 20.78 -16.93
N ALA A 238 0.83 20.13 -17.10
CA ALA A 238 0.61 19.16 -18.16
C ALA A 238 0.71 19.79 -19.55
N THR A 239 0.09 20.95 -19.73
CA THR A 239 0.17 21.72 -20.99
C THR A 239 1.59 22.13 -21.29
N ALA A 240 2.34 22.65 -20.30
CA ALA A 240 3.72 23.07 -20.48
C ALA A 240 4.66 21.89 -20.77
N THR A 241 4.47 20.76 -20.09
CA THR A 241 5.29 19.55 -20.28
C THR A 241 5.04 18.91 -21.65
N ALA A 242 3.80 18.92 -22.15
CA ALA A 242 3.45 18.34 -23.45
C ALA A 242 4.15 19.03 -24.64
N LEU A 243 4.66 20.26 -24.46
CA LEU A 243 5.45 20.97 -25.46
C LEU A 243 6.91 20.48 -25.54
N LYS A 244 7.37 19.71 -24.54
CA LYS A 244 8.73 19.16 -24.47
C LYS A 244 8.75 17.77 -25.09
N THR A 245 9.62 17.55 -26.07
CA THR A 245 9.67 16.28 -26.82
C THR A 245 11.06 15.66 -26.89
N THR A 246 12.10 16.42 -26.57
CA THR A 246 13.50 16.00 -26.63
C THR A 246 14.17 16.15 -25.27
N ALA A 247 15.25 15.41 -25.02
CA ALA A 247 16.03 15.54 -23.77
C ALA A 247 16.51 16.98 -23.52
N GLN A 248 16.80 17.73 -24.59
CA GLN A 248 17.23 19.13 -24.53
C GLN A 248 16.13 20.05 -23.96
N ASP A 249 14.86 19.78 -24.26
CA ASP A 249 13.72 20.57 -23.76
C ASP A 249 13.54 20.45 -22.24
N PHE A 250 13.92 19.29 -21.67
CA PHE A 250 13.84 19.03 -20.23
C PHE A 250 15.09 19.52 -19.48
N GLY A 251 16.25 19.52 -20.15
CA GLY A 251 17.53 19.78 -19.53
C GLY A 251 18.01 18.61 -18.66
N THR A 252 19.15 18.82 -17.98
CA THR A 252 19.82 17.80 -17.16
C THR A 252 19.88 18.14 -15.68
N ASP A 253 19.27 19.26 -15.27
CA ASP A 253 19.28 19.68 -13.87
C ASP A 253 18.41 18.74 -13.02
N LEU A 254 19.05 18.15 -12.02
CA LEU A 254 18.45 17.27 -11.01
C LEU A 254 18.61 17.84 -9.60
N THR A 255 19.09 19.07 -9.45
CA THR A 255 19.19 19.71 -8.14
C THR A 255 17.81 19.93 -7.55
N PHE A 256 17.68 19.79 -6.23
CA PHE A 256 16.42 20.05 -5.54
C PHE A 256 16.24 21.57 -5.41
N PRO A 257 15.17 22.16 -5.96
CA PRO A 257 14.85 23.56 -5.74
C PRO A 257 14.66 23.82 -4.24
N ALA A 258 14.91 25.05 -3.78
CA ALA A 258 14.59 25.41 -2.39
C ALA A 258 13.09 25.23 -2.12
N SER A 259 12.73 24.78 -0.92
CA SER A 259 11.33 24.66 -0.52
C SER A 259 10.73 26.04 -0.28
N ASP A 260 9.47 26.22 -0.70
CA ASP A 260 8.77 27.47 -0.43
C ASP A 260 8.57 27.68 1.08
N ALA A 261 8.56 28.95 1.50
CA ALA A 261 8.32 29.30 2.90
C ALA A 261 6.86 29.09 3.33
N THR A 262 5.93 29.05 2.38
CA THR A 262 4.50 28.81 2.59
C THR A 262 4.13 27.37 2.29
N THR A 263 3.07 26.88 2.94
CA THR A 263 2.53 25.54 2.72
C THR A 263 1.16 25.59 2.04
N LYS A 264 0.77 24.47 1.44
CA LYS A 264 -0.58 24.18 0.97
C LYS A 264 -1.06 22.87 1.58
N THR A 265 -2.38 22.68 1.62
CA THR A 265 -3.01 21.42 2.03
C THR A 265 -3.80 20.83 0.87
N LEU A 266 -3.40 19.63 0.45
CA LEU A 266 -4.04 18.87 -0.62
C LEU A 266 -4.92 17.79 -0.02
N ARG A 267 -6.21 17.77 -0.38
CA ARG A 267 -7.17 16.76 0.09
C ARG A 267 -7.45 15.76 -1.02
N TYR A 268 -7.33 14.48 -0.69
CA TYR A 268 -7.61 13.35 -1.59
C TYR A 268 -8.73 12.50 -1.01
N LYS A 269 -9.65 12.06 -1.85
CA LYS A 269 -10.73 11.15 -1.43
C LYS A 269 -10.79 9.93 -2.33
N GLN A 270 -10.95 8.76 -1.74
CA GLN A 270 -11.20 7.54 -2.47
C GLN A 270 -12.02 6.55 -1.65
N ASP A 271 -12.92 5.83 -2.29
CA ASP A 271 -13.63 4.70 -1.71
C ASP A 271 -13.13 3.36 -2.28
N ARG A 272 -13.44 2.28 -1.57
CA ARG A 272 -13.17 0.89 -1.99
C ARG A 272 -11.71 0.61 -2.36
N VAL A 273 -10.77 1.17 -1.59
CA VAL A 273 -9.34 0.91 -1.73
C VAL A 273 -8.76 0.32 -0.45
N HIS A 274 -7.66 -0.41 -0.56
CA HIS A 274 -7.03 -1.11 0.56
C HIS A 274 -5.78 -0.43 1.13
N ASP A 275 -5.29 0.62 0.46
CA ASP A 275 -4.09 1.34 0.87
C ASP A 275 -4.10 2.75 0.28
N PHE A 276 -3.30 3.63 0.88
CA PHE A 276 -3.12 5.01 0.45
C PHE A 276 -1.64 5.35 0.39
N ALA A 277 -1.15 5.59 -0.82
CA ALA A 277 0.23 6.02 -1.06
C ALA A 277 0.27 7.40 -1.70
N TRP A 278 1.38 8.10 -1.48
CA TRP A 278 1.64 9.36 -2.16
C TRP A 278 3.13 9.61 -2.36
N PHE A 279 3.43 10.39 -3.38
CA PHE A 279 4.77 10.67 -3.87
C PHE A 279 4.89 12.17 -4.10
N ALA A 280 5.98 12.77 -3.65
CA ALA A 280 6.13 14.21 -3.67
C ALA A 280 7.53 14.62 -4.13
N ASP A 281 7.58 15.48 -5.15
CA ASP A 281 8.81 16.10 -5.65
C ASP A 281 8.50 17.49 -6.21
N LYS A 282 9.42 18.44 -5.99
CA LYS A 282 9.33 19.80 -6.54
C LYS A 282 9.66 19.86 -8.04
N ARG A 283 10.30 18.80 -8.56
CA ARG A 283 10.85 18.72 -9.92
C ARG A 283 9.95 17.96 -10.89
N PHE A 284 8.79 17.48 -10.46
CA PHE A 284 7.91 16.71 -11.34
C PHE A 284 7.42 17.56 -12.51
N ASN A 285 7.77 17.11 -13.71
CA ASN A 285 7.01 17.33 -14.92
C ASN A 285 5.73 16.48 -14.84
N VAL A 286 4.67 16.92 -15.52
CA VAL A 286 3.35 16.29 -15.47
C VAL A 286 2.89 16.04 -16.89
N LEU A 287 2.37 14.86 -17.22
CA LEU A 287 1.60 14.62 -18.43
C LEU A 287 0.18 14.22 -18.04
N LYS A 288 -0.78 14.56 -18.89
CA LYS A 288 -2.20 14.28 -18.70
C LYS A 288 -2.82 13.73 -19.99
N GLY A 289 -3.67 12.73 -19.84
CA GLY A 289 -4.46 12.15 -20.92
C GLY A 289 -5.81 11.66 -20.41
N SER A 290 -6.54 10.98 -21.27
CA SER A 290 -7.79 10.32 -20.91
C SER A 290 -8.02 9.11 -21.80
N VAL A 291 -8.61 8.07 -21.24
CA VAL A 291 -9.13 6.90 -21.94
C VAL A 291 -10.64 6.86 -21.77
N THR A 292 -11.36 6.47 -22.82
CA THR A 292 -12.80 6.14 -22.72
C THR A 292 -12.93 4.62 -22.65
N LEU A 293 -13.50 4.12 -21.56
CA LEU A 293 -13.73 2.71 -21.33
C LEU A 293 -14.91 2.18 -22.18
N PRO A 294 -15.09 0.85 -22.33
CA PRO A 294 -16.21 0.27 -23.08
C PRO A 294 -17.61 0.78 -22.67
N SER A 295 -17.81 1.11 -21.39
CA SER A 295 -19.04 1.69 -20.84
C SER A 295 -19.28 3.15 -21.23
N GLY A 296 -18.32 3.81 -21.87
CA GLY A 296 -18.33 5.25 -22.15
C GLY A 296 -17.79 6.10 -21.01
N ARG A 297 -17.42 5.49 -19.87
CA ARG A 297 -16.80 6.23 -18.75
C ARG A 297 -15.39 6.68 -19.12
N ALA A 298 -15.07 7.94 -18.85
CA ALA A 298 -13.72 8.47 -19.01
C ALA A 298 -12.87 8.20 -17.76
N VAL A 299 -11.61 7.80 -17.98
CA VAL A 299 -10.58 7.69 -16.94
C VAL A 299 -9.46 8.65 -17.30
N THR A 300 -9.11 9.54 -16.37
CA THR A 300 -7.98 10.47 -16.55
C THR A 300 -6.67 9.73 -16.28
N SER A 301 -5.69 9.87 -17.17
CA SER A 301 -4.35 9.35 -16.96
C SER A 301 -3.38 10.46 -16.63
N TRP A 302 -2.49 10.20 -15.67
CA TRP A 302 -1.45 11.12 -15.25
C TRP A 302 -0.09 10.42 -15.26
N VAL A 303 0.96 11.16 -15.63
CA VAL A 303 2.34 10.70 -15.50
C VAL A 303 3.17 11.81 -14.88
N LEU A 304 3.80 11.54 -13.74
CA LEU A 304 4.63 12.49 -13.01
C LEU A 304 6.08 12.00 -13.02
N PHE A 305 7.02 12.83 -13.48
CA PHE A 305 8.41 12.39 -13.64
C PHE A 305 9.42 13.53 -13.55
N THR A 306 10.66 13.23 -13.16
CA THR A 306 11.73 14.23 -13.07
C THR A 306 12.45 14.40 -14.41
N ASN A 307 13.42 15.31 -14.50
CA ASN A 307 14.26 15.42 -15.70
C ASN A 307 15.14 14.18 -15.94
N LYS A 308 15.23 13.27 -14.96
CA LYS A 308 15.96 12.00 -15.09
C LYS A 308 15.23 11.12 -16.11
N GLU A 309 15.92 10.84 -17.22
CA GLU A 309 15.38 10.01 -18.31
C GLU A 309 14.05 10.53 -18.88
N ALA A 310 13.81 11.85 -18.79
CA ALA A 310 12.56 12.49 -19.18
C ALA A 310 12.08 12.16 -20.60
N GLU A 311 13.00 12.02 -21.55
CA GLU A 311 12.67 11.62 -22.93
C GLU A 311 11.95 10.25 -22.97
N LYS A 312 12.34 9.30 -22.12
CA LYS A 312 11.67 7.99 -22.04
C LYS A 312 10.27 8.12 -21.46
N TRP A 313 10.11 8.97 -20.44
CA TRP A 313 8.84 9.26 -19.80
C TRP A 313 7.80 9.93 -20.72
N THR A 314 8.23 10.61 -21.80
CA THR A 314 7.29 11.19 -22.78
C THR A 314 6.34 10.17 -23.40
N LYS A 315 6.76 8.89 -23.46
CA LYS A 315 5.93 7.78 -23.93
C LYS A 315 5.00 7.21 -22.86
N GLY A 316 5.33 7.41 -21.59
CA GLY A 316 4.62 6.79 -20.46
C GLY A 316 3.13 7.11 -20.43
N LEU A 317 2.70 8.26 -20.95
CA LEU A 317 1.27 8.57 -21.04
C LEU A 317 0.53 7.62 -21.99
N ARG A 318 1.15 7.26 -23.12
CA ARG A 318 0.62 6.26 -24.04
C ARG A 318 0.54 4.90 -23.36
N ASP A 319 1.61 4.51 -22.67
CA ASP A 319 1.70 3.19 -22.05
C ASP A 319 0.64 3.02 -20.95
N VAL A 320 0.42 4.04 -20.11
CA VAL A 320 -0.69 4.07 -19.14
C VAL A 320 -2.05 3.99 -19.83
N ASN A 321 -2.25 4.73 -20.93
CA ASN A 321 -3.51 4.69 -21.67
C ASN A 321 -3.77 3.32 -22.31
N ASP A 322 -2.75 2.69 -22.86
CA ASP A 322 -2.84 1.36 -23.45
C ASP A 322 -3.17 0.33 -22.37
N ALA A 323 -2.49 0.38 -21.22
CA ALA A 323 -2.79 -0.49 -20.08
C ALA A 323 -4.25 -0.31 -19.60
N LEU A 324 -4.70 0.93 -19.40
CA LEU A 324 -6.09 1.22 -19.03
C LEU A 324 -7.08 0.68 -20.05
N THR A 325 -6.80 0.86 -21.35
CA THR A 325 -7.67 0.41 -22.43
C THR A 325 -7.76 -1.11 -22.50
N TYR A 326 -6.62 -1.79 -22.62
CA TYR A 326 -6.57 -3.21 -22.87
C TYR A 326 -6.95 -4.05 -21.64
N TYR A 327 -6.47 -3.71 -20.45
CA TYR A 327 -6.88 -4.44 -19.24
C TYR A 327 -8.36 -4.22 -18.91
N SER A 328 -8.92 -3.03 -19.21
CA SER A 328 -10.37 -2.81 -19.08
C SER A 328 -11.19 -3.65 -20.05
N GLN A 329 -10.65 -3.97 -21.22
CA GLN A 329 -11.29 -4.86 -22.19
C GLN A 329 -11.15 -6.34 -21.82
N TRP A 330 -9.98 -6.75 -21.29
CA TRP A 330 -9.65 -8.15 -21.08
C TRP A 330 -10.08 -8.69 -19.72
N VAL A 331 -9.98 -7.89 -18.66
CA VAL A 331 -10.18 -8.34 -17.27
C VAL A 331 -11.48 -7.77 -16.69
N GLY A 332 -11.73 -6.50 -16.97
CA GLY A 332 -12.89 -5.77 -16.46
C GLY A 332 -12.51 -4.30 -16.27
N GLU A 333 -13.51 -3.42 -16.38
CA GLU A 333 -13.28 -1.98 -16.38
C GLU A 333 -12.52 -1.48 -15.16
N TYR A 334 -11.50 -0.66 -15.41
CA TYR A 334 -10.76 0.02 -14.35
C TYR A 334 -11.72 0.80 -13.45
N PRO A 335 -11.81 0.51 -12.14
CA PRO A 335 -12.94 0.95 -11.33
C PRO A 335 -12.86 2.44 -10.93
N TYR A 336 -11.72 3.09 -11.05
CA TYR A 336 -11.50 4.46 -10.56
C TYR A 336 -11.53 5.50 -11.70
N SER A 337 -11.72 6.77 -11.34
CA SER A 337 -11.80 7.89 -12.31
C SER A 337 -10.46 8.37 -12.84
N ALA A 338 -9.36 8.00 -12.19
CA ALA A 338 -8.01 8.36 -12.59
C ALA A 338 -6.98 7.27 -12.27
N ALA A 339 -5.92 7.22 -13.09
CA ALA A 339 -4.74 6.40 -12.84
C ALA A 339 -3.48 7.24 -13.06
N THR A 340 -2.52 7.12 -12.15
CA THR A 340 -1.29 7.90 -12.13
C THR A 340 -0.09 6.97 -12.18
N ALA A 341 0.83 7.19 -13.11
CA ALA A 341 2.18 6.65 -13.03
C ALA A 341 3.11 7.74 -12.47
N VAL A 342 4.03 7.36 -11.57
CA VAL A 342 4.95 8.30 -10.95
C VAL A 342 6.37 7.75 -10.94
N ASP A 343 7.33 8.60 -11.33
CA ASP A 343 8.75 8.38 -11.11
C ASP A 343 9.05 8.46 -9.61
N GLY A 344 9.83 7.53 -9.11
CA GLY A 344 10.17 7.48 -7.70
C GLY A 344 11.54 6.90 -7.47
N ALA A 345 12.12 7.21 -6.31
CA ALA A 345 13.42 6.67 -5.91
C ALA A 345 13.31 5.25 -5.31
N LEU A 346 12.32 4.46 -5.75
CA LEU A 346 12.06 3.12 -5.23
C LEU A 346 13.34 2.29 -5.30
N SER A 347 13.71 1.69 -4.16
CA SER A 347 14.85 0.78 -4.08
C SER A 347 14.44 -0.70 -4.09
N ALA A 348 13.13 -0.98 -4.19
CA ALA A 348 12.56 -2.32 -4.16
C ALA A 348 11.73 -2.61 -5.41
N GLY A 349 12.21 -3.52 -6.26
CA GLY A 349 11.55 -3.91 -7.51
C GLY A 349 11.64 -2.84 -8.60
N SER A 350 10.98 -3.11 -9.74
CA SER A 350 10.90 -2.18 -10.89
C SER A 350 9.67 -1.25 -10.84
N GLY A 351 8.76 -1.50 -9.89
CA GLY A 351 7.56 -0.71 -9.66
C GLY A 351 6.76 -1.27 -8.48
N MET A 352 5.73 -0.51 -8.07
CA MET A 352 4.78 -0.93 -7.03
C MET A 352 3.40 -0.31 -7.29
N GLU A 353 2.39 -1.15 -7.30
CA GLU A 353 1.00 -0.80 -7.52
C GLU A 353 0.29 -0.40 -6.22
N TYR A 354 -0.05 0.88 -6.11
CA TYR A 354 -1.03 1.35 -5.12
C TYR A 354 -2.33 1.71 -5.84
N PRO A 355 -3.47 1.71 -5.13
CA PRO A 355 -4.72 2.11 -5.74
C PRO A 355 -4.58 3.50 -6.37
N MET A 356 -4.89 3.61 -7.67
CA MET A 356 -4.79 4.82 -8.50
C MET A 356 -3.40 5.42 -8.72
N VAL A 357 -2.35 4.98 -8.03
CA VAL A 357 -0.99 5.48 -8.22
C VAL A 357 0.02 4.35 -8.24
N THR A 358 0.74 4.23 -9.34
CA THR A 358 1.81 3.25 -9.52
C THR A 358 3.12 3.98 -9.60
N VAL A 359 4.03 3.68 -8.69
CA VAL A 359 5.42 4.14 -8.81
C VAL A 359 6.19 3.16 -9.67
N THR A 360 6.94 3.68 -10.64
CA THR A 360 7.55 2.86 -11.70
C THR A 360 8.74 3.57 -12.32
N GLU A 361 9.54 2.82 -13.06
CA GLU A 361 10.56 3.35 -13.96
C GLU A 361 9.99 3.47 -15.38
N PRO A 362 10.53 4.35 -16.24
CA PRO A 362 9.99 4.57 -17.58
C PRO A 362 10.07 3.33 -18.48
N ALA A 363 11.00 2.40 -18.20
CA ALA A 363 11.14 1.15 -18.95
C ALA A 363 10.17 0.05 -18.50
N ALA A 364 9.48 0.24 -17.37
CA ALA A 364 8.59 -0.75 -16.76
C ALA A 364 7.09 -0.40 -16.92
N ILE A 365 6.77 0.71 -17.60
CA ILE A 365 5.41 1.05 -17.97
C ILE A 365 5.07 0.30 -19.26
N VAL A 366 4.85 -1.00 -19.20
CA VAL A 366 4.04 -1.85 -20.13
C VAL A 366 3.94 -3.23 -19.49
#